data_AF-A0A644XHG6-F1
#
_entry.id   AF-A0A644XHG6-F1
#
_cell.length_a   1.000
_cell.length_b   1.000
_cell.length_c   1.000
_cell.angle_alpha   90.00
_cell.angle_beta   90.00
_cell.angle_gamma   90.00
#
_symmetry.space_group_name_H-M   'P 1'
#
loop_
_entity.id
_entity.type
_entity.pdbx_description
1 polymer ?
#
loop_
_entity_poly.entity_id
_entity_poly.type
_entity_poly.pdbx_seq_one_letter_code
_entity_poly.pdbx_strand_id
1 'polypeptide(L)'
;MKIVCVTSTELFEMQSKQYRDSVLTDADRADSTFFTTQARRMMSAWDFNSVSEQYCLSSDHDDRWRTGGTLDEVLDEAHMSPTWVLEAIRRFASEREQRLATLSQQLASAKQ
;
A
#
# COMPACT_ATOMS: atom_id res chain seq x y z
N MET A 1 -8.06 -12.36 0.95
CA MET A 1 -6.81 -11.59 0.88
C MET A 1 -6.19 -11.79 -0.49
N LYS A 2 -5.80 -10.72 -1.17
CA LYS A 2 -5.19 -10.74 -2.51
C LYS A 2 -3.87 -9.97 -2.41
N ILE A 3 -2.80 -10.54 -2.95
CA ILE A 3 -1.48 -9.89 -3.01
C ILE A 3 -1.13 -9.77 -4.49
N VAL A 4 -0.78 -8.55 -4.91
CA VAL A 4 -0.37 -8.27 -6.28
C VAL A 4 1.04 -7.69 -6.23
N CYS A 5 1.96 -8.30 -6.96
CA CYS A 5 3.32 -7.77 -7.14
C CYS A 5 3.38 -7.09 -8.51
N VAL A 6 3.66 -5.79 -8.54
CA VAL A 6 3.85 -5.04 -9.77
C VAL A 6 5.29 -4.57 -9.86
N THR A 7 6.08 -5.28 -10.67
CA THR A 7 7.52 -5.01 -10.82
C THR A 7 7.82 -3.79 -11.69
N SER A 8 6.89 -3.42 -12.57
CA SER A 8 6.92 -2.16 -13.33
C SER A 8 5.49 -1.69 -13.58
N THR A 9 5.22 -0.46 -13.17
CA THR A 9 3.94 0.21 -13.39
C THR A 9 3.68 0.38 -14.89
N GLU A 10 4.70 0.76 -15.65
CA GLU A 10 4.63 1.00 -17.09
C GLU A 10 4.28 -0.29 -17.85
N LEU A 11 4.94 -1.41 -17.52
CA LEU A 11 4.63 -2.71 -18.14
C LEU A 11 3.22 -3.18 -17.80
N PHE A 12 2.74 -2.90 -16.58
CA PHE A 12 1.37 -3.19 -16.19
C PHE A 12 0.37 -2.32 -16.94
N GLU A 13 0.68 -1.04 -17.14
CA GLU A 13 -0.15 -0.10 -17.89
C GLU A 13 -0.26 -0.43 -19.38
N MET A 14 0.78 -1.03 -19.97
CA MET A 14 0.77 -1.52 -21.36
C MET A 14 -0.15 -2.73 -21.57
N GLN A 15 -0.61 -3.40 -20.51
CA GLN A 15 -1.52 -4.54 -20.63
C GLN A 15 -2.92 -4.11 -21.07
N SER A 16 -3.66 -5.04 -21.65
CA SER A 16 -5.05 -4.79 -22.05
C SER A 16 -5.89 -4.35 -20.86
N LYS A 17 -6.93 -3.53 -21.12
CA LYS A 17 -7.87 -3.11 -20.06
C LYS A 17 -8.47 -4.33 -19.34
N GLN A 18 -8.86 -5.35 -20.10
CA GLN A 18 -9.40 -6.60 -19.56
C GLN A 18 -8.44 -7.26 -18.56
N TYR A 19 -7.14 -7.33 -18.88
CA TYR A 19 -6.14 -7.89 -17.97
C TYR A 19 -6.01 -7.02 -16.71
N ARG A 20 -5.84 -5.70 -16.87
CA ARG A 20 -5.70 -4.78 -15.74
C ARG A 20 -6.90 -4.83 -14.80
N ASP A 21 -8.11 -4.86 -15.33
CA ASP A 21 -9.35 -4.95 -14.56
C ASP A 21 -9.48 -6.31 -13.84
N SER A 22 -8.99 -7.40 -14.45
CA SER A 22 -8.96 -8.72 -13.80
C SER A 22 -7.97 -8.78 -12.64
N VAL A 23 -6.85 -8.05 -12.73
CA VAL A 23 -5.82 -7.97 -11.70
C VAL A 23 -6.18 -6.98 -10.61
N LEU A 24 -6.81 -5.85 -10.93
CA LEU A 24 -7.15 -4.80 -9.97
C LEU A 24 -8.50 -4.15 -10.33
N THR A 25 -9.56 -4.65 -9.70
CA THR A 25 -10.93 -4.14 -9.88
C THR A 25 -11.10 -2.78 -9.18
N ASP A 26 -12.19 -2.07 -9.46
CA ASP A 26 -12.50 -0.81 -8.76
C ASP A 26 -12.68 -1.02 -7.25
N ALA A 27 -13.25 -2.17 -6.85
CA ALA A 27 -13.34 -2.56 -5.44
C ALA A 27 -11.97 -2.81 -4.82
N ASP A 28 -11.05 -3.48 -5.55
CA ASP A 28 -9.67 -3.66 -5.10
C ASP A 28 -8.97 -2.31 -4.94
N ARG A 29 -9.14 -1.37 -5.89
CA ARG A 29 -8.55 -0.02 -5.81
C ARG A 29 -9.08 0.75 -4.59
N ALA A 30 -10.37 0.66 -4.30
CA ALA A 30 -10.95 1.30 -3.12
C ALA A 30 -10.46 0.66 -1.80
N ASP A 31 -10.29 -0.66 -1.77
CA ASP A 31 -9.93 -1.46 -0.58
C ASP A 31 -8.52 -2.05 -0.71
N SER A 32 -7.52 -1.23 -1.04
CA SER A 32 -6.11 -1.63 -1.10
C SER A 32 -5.19 -0.67 -0.35
N THR A 33 -3.97 -1.16 -0.12
CA THR A 33 -2.81 -0.38 0.30
C THR A 33 -1.59 -0.90 -0.47
N PHE A 34 -0.45 -0.23 -0.38
CA PHE A 34 0.76 -0.55 -1.13
C PHE A 34 1.97 -0.68 -0.21
N PHE A 35 2.86 -1.61 -0.56
CA PHE A 35 4.13 -1.84 0.14
C PHE A 35 5.26 -1.52 -0.84
N THR A 36 6.30 -0.83 -0.40
CA THR A 36 7.39 -0.40 -1.28
C THR A 36 8.73 -0.35 -0.55
N THR A 37 9.79 -0.73 -1.24
CA THR A 37 11.18 -0.49 -0.83
C THR A 37 11.73 0.84 -1.37
N GLN A 38 10.93 1.57 -2.14
CA GLN A 38 11.22 2.93 -2.60
C GLN A 38 10.58 3.96 -1.65
N ALA A 39 10.78 5.24 -1.94
CA ALA A 39 10.12 6.31 -1.21
C ALA A 39 8.60 6.27 -1.40
N ARG A 40 7.81 6.45 -0.33
CA ARG A 40 6.34 6.45 -0.36
C ARG A 40 5.78 7.32 -1.47
N ARG A 41 6.34 8.53 -1.64
CA ARG A 41 5.90 9.51 -2.65
C ARG A 41 5.96 9.02 -4.10
N MET A 42 6.76 7.99 -4.39
CA MET A 42 6.88 7.41 -5.73
C MET A 42 5.74 6.45 -6.05
N MET A 43 4.89 6.12 -5.06
CA MET A 43 3.78 5.20 -5.20
C MET A 43 2.46 5.88 -5.58
N SER A 44 2.50 7.10 -6.13
CA SER A 44 1.28 7.85 -6.49
C SER A 44 0.35 7.11 -7.47
N ALA A 45 0.87 6.24 -8.32
CA ALA A 45 0.07 5.38 -9.20
C ALA A 45 -0.72 4.29 -8.45
N TRP A 46 -0.34 4.01 -7.19
CA TRP A 46 -0.87 2.96 -6.33
C TRP A 46 -1.54 3.51 -5.06
N ASP A 47 -1.43 4.81 -4.81
CA ASP A 47 -2.07 5.50 -3.71
C ASP A 47 -3.48 5.97 -4.11
N PHE A 48 -4.44 5.05 -4.06
CA PHE A 48 -5.78 5.30 -4.61
C PHE A 48 -6.68 6.18 -3.74
N ASN A 49 -6.38 6.32 -2.45
CA ASN A 49 -7.17 7.12 -1.52
C ASN A 49 -6.41 7.39 -0.21
N SER A 50 -6.91 8.35 0.57
CA SER A 50 -6.28 8.76 1.84
C SER A 50 -6.14 7.64 2.89
N VAL A 51 -6.97 6.59 2.82
CA VAL A 51 -6.89 5.44 3.72
C VAL A 51 -5.80 4.46 3.26
N SER A 52 -5.58 4.30 1.95
CA SER A 52 -4.48 3.49 1.40
C SER A 52 -3.13 3.91 1.97
N GLU A 53 -2.82 5.22 1.96
CA GLU A 53 -1.56 5.75 2.48
C GLU A 53 -1.37 5.50 3.98
N GLN A 54 -2.44 5.57 4.79
CA GLN A 54 -2.37 5.36 6.26
C GLN A 54 -1.97 3.94 6.68
N TYR A 55 -2.14 2.98 5.78
CA TYR A 55 -1.81 1.57 6.00
C TYR A 55 -0.63 1.09 5.14
N CYS A 56 0.00 1.99 4.38
CA CYS A 56 1.12 1.62 3.53
C CYS A 56 2.35 1.23 4.37
N LEU A 57 3.22 0.43 3.76
CA LEU A 57 4.53 0.12 4.31
C LEU A 57 5.59 0.65 3.35
N SER A 58 6.46 1.53 3.84
CA SER A 58 7.50 2.19 3.04
C SER A 58 8.79 2.32 3.84
N SER A 59 9.93 2.30 3.17
CA SER A 59 11.24 2.34 3.85
C SER A 59 11.51 3.69 4.50
N ASP A 60 10.80 4.73 4.07
CA ASP A 60 10.82 6.10 4.58
C ASP A 60 9.66 6.40 5.54
N HIS A 61 9.11 5.38 6.23
CA HIS A 61 7.93 5.52 7.10
C HIS A 61 8.02 6.61 8.18
N ASP A 62 9.23 6.97 8.62
CA ASP A 62 9.53 7.99 9.63
C ASP A 62 10.36 9.17 9.10
N ASP A 63 10.46 9.31 7.77
CA ASP A 63 11.15 10.40 7.07
C ASP A 63 12.64 10.57 7.46
N ARG A 64 13.34 9.45 7.73
CA ARG A 64 14.75 9.43 8.15
C ARG A 64 15.65 8.56 7.27
N TRP A 65 16.94 8.87 7.24
CA TRP A 65 17.96 7.99 6.68
C TRP A 65 18.13 6.77 7.58
N ARG A 66 18.21 5.57 6.99
CA ARG A 66 18.59 4.36 7.75
C ARG A 66 20.04 4.45 8.19
N THR A 67 20.35 3.85 9.33
CA THR A 67 21.73 3.63 9.77
C THR A 67 22.41 2.57 8.90
N GLY A 68 23.73 2.52 8.96
CA GLY A 68 24.50 1.43 8.35
C GLY A 68 24.61 0.25 9.31
N GLY A 69 24.75 -0.96 8.78
CA GLY A 69 24.86 -2.17 9.58
C GLY A 69 24.75 -3.41 8.70
N THR A 70 24.37 -4.52 9.33
CA THR A 70 23.97 -5.73 8.62
C THR A 70 22.66 -5.52 7.86
N LEU A 71 22.40 -6.37 6.86
CA LEU A 71 21.14 -6.34 6.11
C LEU A 71 19.92 -6.45 7.03
N ASP A 72 19.98 -7.35 8.02
CA ASP A 72 18.87 -7.59 8.93
C ASP A 72 18.59 -6.38 9.82
N GLU A 73 19.63 -5.69 10.31
CA GLU A 73 19.48 -4.45 11.08
C GLU A 73 18.84 -3.34 10.24
N VAL A 74 19.32 -3.15 9.00
CA VAL A 74 18.79 -2.13 8.10
C VAL A 74 17.34 -2.43 7.70
N LEU A 75 17.01 -3.69 7.43
CA LEU A 75 15.63 -4.09 7.11
C LEU A 75 14.72 -3.92 8.31
N ASP A 76 15.16 -4.23 9.51
CA ASP A 76 14.36 -4.03 10.71
C ASP A 76 14.12 -2.54 10.99
N GLU A 77 15.16 -1.71 10.91
CA GLU A 77 15.04 -0.24 11.04
C GLU A 77 14.14 0.37 9.96
N ALA A 78 14.12 -0.18 8.75
CA ALA A 78 13.25 0.26 7.66
C ALA A 78 11.79 -0.22 7.78
N HIS A 79 11.47 -1.06 8.78
CA HIS A 79 10.23 -1.82 8.86
C HIS A 79 9.97 -2.72 7.64
N MET A 80 11.04 -3.25 7.03
CA MET A 80 10.99 -4.14 5.87
C MET A 80 11.37 -5.59 6.21
N SER A 81 11.63 -5.90 7.48
CA SER A 81 11.80 -7.27 7.93
C SER A 81 10.49 -8.07 7.79
N PRO A 82 10.54 -9.41 7.63
CA PRO A 82 9.33 -10.22 7.51
C PRO A 82 8.31 -10.02 8.64
N THR A 83 8.79 -9.71 9.85
CA THR A 83 7.93 -9.41 11.00
C THR A 83 7.10 -8.16 10.76
N TRP A 84 7.73 -7.04 10.35
CA TRP A 84 7.03 -5.79 10.07
C TRP A 84 6.05 -5.91 8.90
N VAL A 85 6.45 -6.61 7.83
CA VAL A 85 5.58 -6.90 6.68
C VAL A 85 4.33 -7.67 7.12
N LEU A 86 4.49 -8.70 7.96
CA LEU A 86 3.38 -9.49 8.47
C LEU A 86 2.45 -8.67 9.36
N GLU A 87 2.98 -7.84 10.25
CA GLU A 87 2.19 -6.97 11.12
C GLU A 87 1.41 -5.92 10.32
N ALA A 88 2.02 -5.34 9.28
CA ALA A 88 1.32 -4.43 8.38
C ALA A 88 0.15 -5.12 7.63
N ILE A 89 0.37 -6.34 7.12
CA ILE A 89 -0.70 -7.13 6.48
C ILE A 89 -1.82 -7.45 7.47
N ARG A 90 -1.46 -7.87 8.70
CA ARG A 90 -2.43 -8.19 9.75
C ARG A 90 -3.29 -6.98 10.09
N ARG A 91 -2.67 -5.82 10.34
CA ARG A 91 -3.36 -4.56 10.63
C ARG A 91 -4.32 -4.18 9.51
N PHE A 92 -3.86 -4.20 8.25
CA PHE A 92 -4.70 -3.85 7.10
C PHE A 92 -5.91 -4.79 6.94
N ALA A 93 -5.71 -6.08 7.19
CA ALA A 93 -6.75 -7.09 7.08
C ALA A 93 -7.75 -7.02 8.26
N SER A 94 -7.29 -6.83 9.49
CA SER A 94 -8.13 -6.79 10.69
C SER A 94 -8.98 -5.53 10.78
N GLU A 95 -8.48 -4.39 10.31
CA GLU A 95 -9.17 -3.09 10.39
C GLU A 95 -10.05 -2.79 9.16
N ARG A 96 -10.32 -3.79 8.31
CA ARG A 96 -11.04 -3.61 7.05
C ARG A 96 -12.39 -2.90 7.21
N GLU A 97 -13.21 -3.30 8.18
CA GLU A 97 -14.52 -2.68 8.40
C GLU A 97 -14.40 -1.20 8.75
N GLN A 98 -13.44 -0.85 9.61
CA GLN A 98 -13.15 0.53 9.98
C GLN A 98 -12.69 1.35 8.77
N ARG A 99 -11.75 0.82 7.98
CA ARG A 99 -11.25 1.48 6.76
C ARG A 99 -12.37 1.81 5.78
N LEU A 100 -13.25 0.84 5.51
CA LEU A 100 -14.38 1.03 4.60
C LEU A 100 -15.44 1.99 5.15
N ALA A 101 -15.67 1.98 6.46
CA ALA A 101 -16.54 2.97 7.11
C ALA A 101 -15.99 4.39 6.95
N THR A 102 -14.68 4.59 7.14
CA THR A 102 -14.01 5.88 6.92
C THR A 102 -14.17 6.37 5.48
N LEU A 103 -13.91 5.51 4.49
CA LEU A 103 -14.08 5.87 3.07
C LEU A 103 -15.54 6.22 2.74
N SER A 104 -16.49 5.45 3.26
CA SER A 104 -17.92 5.69 3.07
C SER A 104 -18.35 7.04 3.66
N GLN A 105 -17.84 7.37 4.86
CA GLN A 105 -18.11 8.65 5.51
C GLN A 105 -17.51 9.83 4.72
N GLN A 106 -16.26 9.72 4.27
CA GLN A 106 -15.61 10.74 3.44
C GLN A 106 -16.43 11.02 2.17
N LEU A 107 -16.89 9.98 1.48
CA LEU A 107 -17.72 10.12 0.29
C LEU A 107 -19.09 10.73 0.60
N ALA A 108 -19.70 10.39 1.74
CA ALA A 108 -20.97 10.97 2.16
C ALA A 108 -20.83 12.47 2.48
N SER A 109 -19.77 12.86 3.18
CA SER A 109 -19.48 14.27 3.49
C SER A 109 -19.20 15.11 2.24
N ALA A 110 -18.57 14.55 1.21
CA ALA A 110 -18.31 15.27 -0.04
C ALA A 110 -19.57 15.55 -0.89
N LYS A 111 -20.69 14.86 -0.61
CA LYS A 111 -21.97 15.05 -1.30
C LYS A 111 -22.86 16.12 -0.64
N GLN A 112 -22.50 16.60 0.54
CA GLN A 112 -23.21 17.65 1.28
C GLN A 112 -22.79 19.02 0.78
#